data_AF-A0ABD0NTD2-F1
#
_entry.id   AF-A0ABD0NTD2-F1
#
_cell.length_a   1.000
_cell.length_b   1.000
_cell.length_c   1.000
_cell.angle_alpha   90.00
_cell.angle_beta   90.00
_cell.angle_gamma   90.00
#
_symmetry.space_group_name_H-M   'P 1'
#
loop_
_entity.id
_entity.type
_entity.pdbx_description
1 polymer ?
#
loop_
_entity_poly.entity_id
_entity_poly.type
_entity_poly.pdbx_seq_one_letter_code
_entity_poly.pdbx_strand_id
1 'polypeptide(L)' 'DNSFSRSRSSSVTSIDKEAREAITSFYFCETYNRKADGGLTPSLWVGTSLGTILAISLNMPPAGEQRLLQPVIVSPCG' A
#
# COMPACT_ATOMS: atom_id res chain seq x y z
N ASP A 1 8.85 35.82 -13.10
CA ASP A 1 8.34 34.59 -13.72
C ASP A 1 9.45 33.66 -14.14
N ASN A 2 9.17 32.37 -14.02
CA ASN A 2 9.96 31.21 -14.47
C ASN A 2 10.99 30.58 -13.51
N SER A 3 10.58 30.28 -12.27
CA SER A 3 11.26 29.28 -11.43
C SER A 3 10.74 27.87 -11.73
N PHE A 4 11.04 27.32 -12.90
CA PHE A 4 10.90 25.87 -13.10
C PHE A 4 12.09 25.17 -12.44
N SER A 5 11.94 24.79 -11.18
CA SER A 5 12.76 23.74 -10.58
C SER A 5 12.43 22.43 -11.30
N ARG A 6 13.15 22.12 -12.39
CA ARG A 6 13.16 20.77 -12.95
C ARG A 6 13.72 19.83 -11.88
N SER A 7 12.85 19.12 -11.17
CA SER A 7 13.24 17.95 -10.39
C SER A 7 13.98 17.00 -11.33
N ARG A 8 15.24 16.68 -11.02
CA ARG A 8 16.19 15.89 -11.83
C ARG A 8 15.78 14.43 -12.08
N SER A 9 14.51 14.07 -11.88
CA SER A 9 13.95 12.74 -12.11
C SER A 9 12.84 12.72 -13.17
N SER A 10 12.57 13.82 -13.88
CA SER A 10 11.54 13.85 -14.92
C SER A 10 12.10 13.33 -16.26
N SER A 11 12.26 12.00 -16.35
CA SER A 11 12.57 11.33 -17.61
C SER A 11 11.36 11.38 -18.53
N VAL A 12 11.45 12.09 -19.65
CA VAL A 12 10.45 12.09 -20.74
C VAL A 12 10.27 10.71 -21.41
N THR A 13 10.95 9.68 -20.91
CA THR A 13 10.79 8.26 -21.27
C THR A 13 9.62 7.58 -20.56
N SER A 14 8.96 8.22 -19.57
CA SER A 14 7.75 7.65 -18.94
C SER A 14 6.48 7.80 -19.79
N ILE A 15 6.59 8.35 -21.01
CA ILE A 15 5.53 8.35 -22.03
C ILE A 15 5.49 6.99 -22.77
N ASP A 16 5.91 5.90 -22.13
CA ASP A 16 5.61 4.56 -22.64
C ASP A 16 4.14 4.24 -22.32
N LYS A 17 3.29 4.59 -23.28
CA LYS A 17 2.03 3.90 -23.66
C LYS A 17 1.43 3.06 -22.53
N GLU A 18 0.64 3.69 -21.66
CA GLU A 18 -0.21 3.06 -20.61
C GLU A 18 0.04 1.55 -20.45
N ALA A 19 1.16 1.16 -19.83
CA ALA A 19 1.27 -0.20 -19.34
C ALA A 19 0.20 -0.31 -18.26
N ARG A 20 -0.96 -0.87 -18.62
CA ARG A 20 -2.10 -1.05 -17.72
C ARG A 20 -1.68 -2.09 -16.68
N GLU A 21 -1.01 -1.63 -15.63
CA GLU A 21 -0.66 -2.47 -14.50
C GLU A 21 -1.96 -3.04 -13.94
N ALA A 22 -2.08 -4.36 -14.00
CA ALA A 22 -3.23 -5.09 -13.50
C ALA A 22 -2.89 -5.66 -12.13
N ILE A 23 -3.86 -5.67 -11.23
CA ILE A 23 -3.75 -6.46 -10.01
C ILE A 23 -3.94 -7.92 -10.38
N THR A 24 -2.99 -8.77 -9.98
CA THR A 24 -2.98 -10.20 -10.31
C THR A 24 -3.22 -11.07 -9.08
N SER A 25 -2.97 -10.56 -7.88
CA SER A 25 -3.13 -11.33 -6.65
C SER A 25 -3.46 -10.47 -5.44
N PHE A 26 -4.17 -11.10 -4.50
CA PHE A 26 -4.47 -10.56 -3.17
C PHE A 26 -4.21 -11.65 -2.14
N TYR A 27 -3.58 -11.31 -1.02
CA TYR A 27 -3.35 -12.24 0.07
C TYR A 27 -3.50 -11.56 1.42
N PHE A 28 -4.42 -12.05 2.25
CA PHE A 28 -4.54 -11.63 3.65
C PHE A 28 -3.62 -12.47 4.52
N CYS A 29 -2.82 -11.83 5.36
CA CYS A 29 -2.01 -12.52 6.37
C CYS A 29 -1.72 -11.63 7.58
N GLU A 30 -1.38 -12.27 8.69
CA GLU A 30 -0.79 -11.61 9.85
C GLU A 30 0.72 -11.62 9.71
N THR A 31 1.35 -10.44 9.73
CA THR A 31 2.79 -10.28 9.55
C THR A 31 3.32 -9.04 10.27
N TYR A 32 4.64 -8.90 10.35
CA TYR A 32 5.30 -7.72 10.92
C TYR A 32 5.43 -6.63 9.86
N ASN A 33 4.42 -5.76 9.77
CA ASN A 33 4.35 -4.72 8.73
C ASN A 33 5.20 -3.49 9.03
N ARG A 34 5.39 -3.12 10.31
CA ARG A 34 6.28 -2.04 10.71
C ARG A 34 7.16 -2.44 11.89
N LYS A 35 8.37 -1.91 11.90
CA LYS A 35 9.34 -2.12 12.99
C LYS A 35 8.86 -1.60 14.36
N ALA A 36 7.92 -0.65 14.35
CA ALA A 36 7.31 -0.08 15.56
C ALA A 36 6.07 -0.87 16.04
N ASP A 37 5.55 -1.78 15.22
CA ASP A 37 4.43 -2.61 15.65
C ASP A 37 4.98 -3.69 16.60
N GLY A 38 4.47 -3.75 17.82
CA GLY A 38 4.93 -4.68 18.87
C GLY A 38 4.54 -6.15 18.65
N GLY A 39 4.13 -6.53 17.43
CA GLY A 39 3.58 -7.85 17.14
C GLY A 39 3.13 -8.01 15.68
N LEU A 40 2.56 -9.19 15.39
CA LEU A 40 1.91 -9.48 14.12
C LEU A 40 0.69 -8.58 13.94
N THR A 41 0.54 -7.99 12.76
CA THR A 41 -0.62 -7.17 12.39
C THR A 41 -1.26 -7.74 11.12
N PRO A 42 -2.61 -7.72 11.01
CA PRO A 42 -3.28 -8.16 9.81
C PRO A 42 -2.94 -7.22 8.65
N SER A 43 -2.76 -7.79 7.47
CA SER A 43 -2.38 -7.07 6.27
C SER A 43 -2.98 -7.65 5.01
N LEU A 44 -3.10 -6.79 4.00
CA LEU A 44 -3.41 -7.17 2.63
C LEU A 44 -2.18 -6.95 1.76
N TRP A 45 -1.73 -8.01 1.11
CA TRP A 45 -0.66 -7.99 0.13
C TRP A 45 -1.26 -8.03 -1.27
N VAL A 46 -0.86 -7.10 -2.12
CA VAL A 46 -1.36 -6.94 -3.50
C VAL A 46 -0.20 -7.15 -4.46
N GLY A 47 -0.32 -8.12 -5.34
CA GLY A 47 0.65 -8.35 -6.42
C GLY A 47 0.12 -7.85 -7.75
N THR A 48 1.00 -7.29 -8.58
CA THR A 48 0.63 -6.74 -9.88
C THR A 48 1.29 -7.48 -11.05
N SER A 49 0.78 -7.24 -12.26
CA SER A 49 1.30 -7.80 -13.51
C SER A 49 2.73 -7.36 -13.85
N LEU A 50 3.26 -6.33 -13.18
CA LEU A 50 4.65 -5.87 -13.33
C LEU A 50 5.59 -6.50 -12.29
N GLY A 51 5.08 -7.40 -11.45
CA GLY A 51 5.85 -8.05 -10.38
C GLY A 51 6.04 -7.19 -9.14
N THR A 52 5.30 -6.08 -9.01
CA THR A 52 5.34 -5.25 -7.79
C THR A 52 4.46 -5.88 -6.71
N ILE A 53 4.86 -5.65 -5.46
CA ILE A 53 4.13 -6.08 -4.27
C ILE A 53 3.85 -4.85 -3.41
N LEU A 54 2.58 -4.58 -3.14
CA LEU A 54 2.13 -3.55 -2.21
C LEU A 54 1.65 -4.23 -0.93
N ALA A 55 2.09 -3.73 0.21
CA ALA A 55 1.61 -4.18 1.51
C ALA A 55 0.77 -3.07 2.16
N ILE A 56 -0.39 -3.46 2.66
CA ILE A 56 -1.34 -2.57 3.34
C ILE A 56 -1.58 -3.15 4.73
N SER A 57 -1.22 -2.40 5.77
CA SER A 57 -1.49 -2.75 7.16
C SER A 57 -2.95 -2.42 7.49
N LEU A 58 -3.60 -3.35 8.17
CA LEU A 58 -4.97 -3.24 8.66
C LEU A 58 -4.93 -3.11 10.18
N ASN A 59 -5.47 -2.00 10.69
CA ASN A 59 -5.71 -1.85 12.12
C ASN A 59 -7.17 -2.24 12.39
N MET A 60 -7.34 -3.44 12.93
CA MET A 60 -8.65 -3.99 13.25
C MET A 60 -9.11 -3.48 14.63
N PRO A 61 -10.32 -2.89 14.74
CA PRO A 61 -10.90 -2.63 16.04
C PRO A 61 -11.02 -3.91 16.87
N PRO A 62 -10.98 -3.79 18.21
CA PRO A 62 -11.24 -4.90 19.12
C PRO A 62 -12.52 -5.66 18.76
N ALA A 63 -12.52 -6.97 18.98
CA ALA A 63 -13.68 -7.81 18.69
C ALA A 63 -14.90 -7.41 19.55
N GLY A 64 -16.10 -7.80 19.11
CA GLY A 64 -17.36 -7.44 19.78
C GLY A 64 -18.01 -6.18 19.19
N GLU A 65 -18.85 -5.52 19.98
CA GLU A 65 -19.63 -4.34 19.53
C GLU A 65 -18.75 -3.20 19.02
N GLN A 66 -17.55 -3.03 19.60
CA GLN A 66 -16.63 -1.98 19.16
C GLN A 66 -16.24 -2.10 17.69
N ARG A 67 -16.20 -3.31 17.12
CA ARG A 67 -15.95 -3.54 15.68
C ARG A 67 -17.09 -3.06 14.78
N LEU A 68 -18.31 -2.96 15.31
CA LEU A 68 -19.46 -2.44 14.58
C LEU A 68 -19.51 -0.91 14.62
N LEU A 69 -18.84 -0.31 15.61
CA LEU A 69 -18.88 1.14 15.86
C LEU A 69 -17.64 1.88 15.34
N GLN A 70 -16.52 1.17 15.15
CA GLN A 70 -15.25 1.76 14.75
C GLN A 70 -14.83 1.24 13.38
N PRO A 71 -14.30 2.10 12.49
CA PRO A 71 -13.83 1.67 11.19
C PRO A 71 -12.52 0.89 11.29
N VAL A 72 -12.26 0.02 10.31
CA VAL A 72 -10.92 -0.52 10.08
C VAL A 72 -10.06 0.59 9.49
N ILE A 73 -8.91 0.86 10.10
CA ILE A 73 -7.96 1.84 9.56
C ILE A 73 -6.95 1.11 8.68
N VAL A 74 -6.75 1.61 7.46
CA VAL A 74 -5.78 1.06 6.52
C VAL A 74 -4.62 2.02 6.33
N SER A 75 -3.42 1.49 6.17
CA SER A 75 -2.25 2.31 5.91
C SER A 75 -1.21 1.55 5.08
N PRO A 76 -0.56 2.20 4.09
CA PRO A 76 0.54 1.56 3.36
C PRO A 76 1.68 1.12 4.29
N CYS A 77 2.32 0.00 3.96
CA CYS A 77 3.56 -0.44 4.59
C CYS A 77 4.73 0.04 3.71
N GLY A 78 5.70 0.74 4.31
CA GLY A 78 6.87 1.32 3.65
C GLY A 78 7.94 1.69 4.66
#